data_AF-W2P8W6-F1
#
_entry.id   AF-W2P8W6-F1
#
_cell.length_a   1.000
_cell.length_b   1.000
_cell.length_c   1.000
_cell.angle_alpha   90.00
_cell.angle_beta   90.00
_cell.angle_gamma   90.00
#
_symmetry.space_group_name_H-M   'P 1'
#
loop_
_entity.id
_entity.type
_entity.pdbx_description
1 polymer ?
#
loop_
_entity_poly.entity_id
_entity_poly.type
_entity_poly.pdbx_seq_one_letter_code
_entity_poly.pdbx_strand_id
1 'polypeptide(L)'
;MKPNVDGTRVCVCENSNVDRNLVPKVFGEAGAVKQDPFHVIQRFTEKVREPAKRKWLTGELSAAIYDIEHNLRGDMEAIVQKALASIPQSSVNVKESEWKWCIASILEQIWSGDMYLSNNQNVDESGSTRIVSTSQLEAIHSKLRKLLDRVVSVQVGLRILDIFILQ
;
A
#
# COMPACT_ATOMS: atom_id res chain seq x y z
N MET A 1 -30.69 14.22 1.90
CA MET A 1 -29.28 14.50 1.60
C MET A 1 -28.44 13.46 2.31
N LYS A 2 -27.53 12.79 1.59
CA LYS A 2 -26.67 11.75 2.15
C LYS A 2 -25.72 12.36 3.19
N PRO A 3 -25.41 11.66 4.29
CA PRO A 3 -24.42 12.13 5.25
C PRO A 3 -23.05 12.23 4.57
N ASN A 4 -22.35 13.32 4.87
CA ASN A 4 -21.01 13.60 4.39
C ASN A 4 -20.06 12.53 4.98
N VAL A 5 -19.32 11.81 4.13
CA VAL A 5 -18.38 10.75 4.55
C VAL A 5 -16.93 11.25 4.53
N ASP A 6 -16.73 12.56 4.55
CA ASP A 6 -15.40 13.19 4.63
C ASP A 6 -14.99 13.37 6.09
N GLY A 7 -13.97 12.62 6.52
CA GLY A 7 -13.42 12.73 7.88
C GLY A 7 -12.70 11.48 8.40
N THR A 8 -12.73 10.35 7.68
CA THR A 8 -12.01 9.15 8.13
C THR A 8 -10.53 9.26 7.80
N ARG A 9 -9.67 9.37 8.82
CA ARG A 9 -8.21 9.28 8.65
C ARG A 9 -7.83 7.92 8.06
N VAL A 10 -6.98 7.91 7.04
CA VAL A 10 -6.53 6.68 6.36
C VAL A 10 -5.03 6.49 6.61
N CYS A 11 -4.61 5.32 7.14
CA CYS A 11 -3.22 4.86 7.02
C CYS A 11 -3.10 3.94 5.83
N VAL A 12 -2.16 4.22 4.93
CA VAL A 12 -1.74 3.29 3.89
C VAL A 12 -0.42 2.68 4.33
N CYS A 13 -0.43 1.37 4.60
CA CYS A 13 0.67 0.71 5.28
C CYS A 13 1.14 -0.58 4.57
N GLU A 14 2.41 -0.97 4.73
CA GLU A 14 3.01 -2.16 4.07
C GLU A 14 2.29 -3.45 4.45
N ASN A 15 1.86 -3.56 5.70
CA ASN A 15 1.11 -4.70 6.20
C ASN A 15 -0.09 -4.21 6.99
N SER A 16 -1.17 -3.93 6.26
CA SER A 16 -2.40 -3.41 6.84
C SER A 16 -2.93 -4.30 7.98
N ASN A 17 -2.73 -5.62 7.92
CA ASN A 17 -3.19 -6.55 8.96
C ASN A 17 -2.48 -6.36 10.30
N VAL A 18 -1.19 -6.03 10.27
CA VAL A 18 -0.42 -5.73 11.50
C VAL A 18 -0.80 -4.37 12.05
N ASP A 19 -0.96 -3.38 11.17
CA ASP A 19 -1.15 -1.98 11.56
C ASP A 19 -2.58 -1.63 11.97
N ARG A 20 -3.58 -2.46 11.60
CA ARG A 20 -4.98 -2.33 12.04
C ARG A 20 -5.13 -2.18 13.54
N ASN A 21 -4.29 -2.85 14.33
CA ASN A 21 -4.34 -2.78 15.79
C ASN A 21 -3.53 -1.62 16.37
N LEU A 22 -2.63 -1.03 15.58
CA LEU A 22 -1.74 0.04 16.01
C LEU A 22 -2.35 1.42 15.75
N VAL A 23 -2.98 1.61 14.58
CA VAL A 23 -3.56 2.89 14.16
C VAL A 23 -4.53 3.44 15.22
N PRO A 24 -5.53 2.70 15.72
CA PRO A 24 -6.43 3.23 16.76
C PRO A 24 -5.71 3.62 18.06
N LYS A 25 -4.61 2.94 18.42
CA LYS A 25 -3.81 3.26 19.62
C LYS A 25 -3.01 4.55 19.47
N VAL A 26 -2.68 4.95 18.25
CA VAL A 26 -1.89 6.15 17.97
C VAL A 26 -2.80 7.36 17.78
N PHE A 27 -3.88 7.21 17.02
CA PHE A 27 -4.73 8.31 16.58
C PHE A 27 -6.04 8.45 17.35
N GLY A 28 -6.37 7.51 18.27
CA GLY A 28 -7.53 7.59 19.15
C GLY A 28 -8.89 7.27 18.51
N GLU A 29 -9.00 7.31 17.17
CA GLU A 29 -10.23 7.00 16.42
C GLU A 29 -10.04 5.85 15.41
N ALA A 30 -11.16 5.34 14.87
CA ALA A 30 -11.21 4.32 13.84
C ALA A 30 -10.72 4.87 12.49
N GLY A 31 -9.40 4.93 12.31
CA GLY A 31 -8.78 5.18 11.02
C GLY A 31 -8.91 3.97 10.10
N ALA A 32 -9.22 4.18 8.84
CA ALA A 32 -9.18 3.11 7.86
C ALA A 32 -7.72 2.73 7.59
N VAL A 33 -7.40 1.44 7.71
CA VAL A 33 -6.07 0.92 7.39
C VAL A 33 -6.14 0.24 6.03
N LYS A 34 -5.33 0.72 5.11
CA LYS A 34 -5.26 0.28 3.72
C LYS A 34 -3.88 -0.28 3.42
N GLN A 35 -3.84 -1.17 2.45
CA GLN A 35 -2.62 -1.79 1.99
C GLN A 35 -1.91 -0.87 0.99
N ASP A 36 -0.61 -0.69 1.16
CA ASP A 36 0.22 0.08 0.24
C ASP A 36 0.44 -0.70 -1.06
N PRO A 37 -0.02 -0.18 -2.22
CA PRO A 37 0.14 -0.86 -3.49
C PRO A 37 1.60 -1.00 -3.94
N PHE A 38 2.47 -0.06 -3.57
CA PHE A 38 3.90 -0.15 -3.90
C PHE A 38 4.52 -1.39 -3.28
N HIS A 39 4.25 -1.61 -2.00
CA HIS A 39 4.75 -2.77 -1.25
C HIS A 39 4.15 -4.08 -1.75
N VAL A 40 2.91 -4.05 -2.25
CA VAL A 40 2.32 -5.21 -2.92
C VAL A 40 3.09 -5.57 -4.17
N ILE A 41 3.35 -4.60 -5.06
CA ILE A 41 4.14 -4.81 -6.28
C ILE A 41 5.55 -5.32 -5.93
N GLN A 42 6.19 -4.71 -4.94
CA GLN A 42 7.51 -5.12 -4.46
C GLN A 42 7.50 -6.58 -3.97
N ARG A 43 6.54 -6.95 -3.10
CA ARG A 43 6.41 -8.30 -2.53
C ARG A 43 6.29 -9.39 -3.59
N PHE A 44 5.61 -9.11 -4.71
CA PHE A 44 5.48 -10.04 -5.82
C PHE A 44 6.76 -10.10 -6.67
N THR A 45 7.34 -8.94 -6.98
CA THR A 45 8.53 -8.85 -7.85
C THR A 45 9.78 -9.44 -7.18
N GLU A 46 9.92 -9.33 -5.86
CA GLU A 46 11.01 -9.97 -5.10
C GLU A 46 10.98 -11.51 -5.18
N LYS A 47 9.79 -12.10 -5.35
CA LYS A 47 9.62 -13.55 -5.49
C LYS A 47 9.96 -14.06 -6.89
N VAL A 48 10.21 -13.20 -7.87
CA VAL A 48 10.53 -13.59 -9.25
C VAL A 48 12.05 -13.66 -9.46
N ARG A 49 12.51 -14.74 -10.12
CA ARG A 49 13.92 -15.05 -10.39
C ARG A 49 14.59 -14.05 -11.32
N GLU A 50 14.00 -13.91 -12.51
CA GLU A 50 14.65 -13.27 -13.65
C GLU A 50 14.44 -11.75 -13.60
N PRO A 51 15.51 -10.93 -13.68
CA PRO A 51 15.40 -9.47 -13.67
C PRO A 51 14.45 -8.90 -14.73
N ALA A 52 14.46 -9.46 -15.94
CA ALA A 52 13.58 -9.04 -17.02
C ALA A 52 12.10 -9.29 -16.68
N LYS A 53 11.78 -10.47 -16.12
CA LYS A 53 10.41 -10.80 -15.68
C LYS A 53 9.98 -9.99 -14.46
N ARG A 54 10.90 -9.66 -13.55
CA ARG A 54 10.64 -8.71 -12.46
C ARG A 54 10.18 -7.37 -13.00
N LYS A 55 10.96 -6.78 -13.91
CA LYS A 55 10.64 -5.49 -14.52
C LYS A 55 9.31 -5.52 -15.27
N TRP A 56 9.05 -6.59 -16.02
CA TRP A 56 7.77 -6.79 -16.71
C TRP A 56 6.61 -6.85 -15.71
N LEU A 57 6.72 -7.69 -14.66
CA LEU A 57 5.68 -7.84 -13.66
C LEU A 57 5.42 -6.54 -12.88
N THR A 58 6.46 -5.75 -12.58
CA THR A 58 6.30 -4.41 -12.00
C THR A 58 5.40 -3.53 -12.86
N GLY A 59 5.64 -3.52 -14.19
CA GLY A 59 4.84 -2.75 -15.14
C GLY A 59 3.39 -3.23 -15.21
N GLU A 60 3.17 -4.55 -15.34
CA GLU A 60 1.84 -5.13 -15.41
C GLU A 60 1.02 -4.88 -14.13
N LEU A 61 1.61 -5.10 -12.96
CA LEU A 61 0.92 -4.85 -11.69
C LEU A 61 0.67 -3.35 -11.48
N SER A 62 1.60 -2.48 -11.88
CA SER A 62 1.37 -1.04 -11.84
C SER A 62 0.18 -0.63 -12.72
N ALA A 63 0.09 -1.15 -13.95
CA ALA A 63 -1.04 -0.87 -14.85
C ALA A 63 -2.35 -1.55 -14.42
N ALA A 64 -2.26 -2.65 -13.68
CA ALA A 64 -3.41 -3.33 -13.11
C ALA A 64 -3.99 -2.58 -11.91
N ILE A 65 -3.15 -1.93 -11.11
CA ILE A 65 -3.56 -1.24 -9.89
C ILE A 65 -3.88 0.23 -10.14
N TYR A 66 -3.12 0.90 -11.01
CA TYR A 66 -3.28 2.32 -11.30
C TYR A 66 -3.89 2.55 -12.69
N ASP A 67 -4.76 3.55 -12.80
CA ASP A 67 -5.24 4.05 -14.09
C ASP A 67 -4.23 5.02 -14.74
N ILE A 68 -4.59 5.56 -15.90
CA ILE A 68 -3.73 6.48 -16.67
C ILE A 68 -3.47 7.82 -15.96
N GLU A 69 -4.31 8.18 -14.99
CA GLU A 69 -4.18 9.38 -14.16
C GLU A 69 -3.45 9.09 -12.84
N HIS A 70 -2.96 7.86 -12.67
CA HIS A 70 -2.33 7.33 -11.46
C HIS A 70 -3.27 7.24 -10.23
N ASN A 71 -4.58 7.10 -10.46
CA ASN A 71 -5.55 6.77 -9.42
C ASN A 71 -5.69 5.25 -9.27
N LEU A 72 -6.19 4.79 -8.12
CA LEU A 72 -6.45 3.37 -7.90
C LEU A 72 -7.67 2.89 -8.68
N ARG A 73 -7.52 1.78 -9.39
CA ARG A 73 -8.55 1.21 -10.25
C ARG A 73 -9.64 0.49 -9.46
N GLY A 74 -10.90 0.71 -9.82
CA GLY A 74 -12.02 -0.07 -9.27
C GLY A 74 -12.12 -1.50 -9.84
N ASP A 75 -11.56 -1.73 -11.03
CA ASP A 75 -11.60 -2.98 -11.78
C ASP A 75 -10.29 -3.79 -11.68
N MET A 76 -9.47 -3.52 -10.66
CA MET A 76 -8.10 -4.06 -10.53
C MET A 76 -8.03 -5.59 -10.43
N GLU A 77 -9.04 -6.24 -9.85
CA GLU A 77 -9.01 -7.67 -9.50
C GLU A 77 -8.67 -8.57 -10.71
N ALA A 78 -9.48 -8.50 -11.77
CA ALA A 78 -9.33 -9.37 -12.93
C ALA A 78 -7.98 -9.19 -13.63
N ILE A 79 -7.44 -7.97 -13.59
CA ILE A 79 -6.23 -7.58 -14.29
C ILE A 79 -5.00 -8.00 -13.48
N VAL A 80 -5.04 -7.81 -12.17
CA VAL A 80 -4.05 -8.34 -11.22
C VAL A 80 -3.98 -9.86 -11.34
N GLN A 81 -5.12 -10.54 -11.33
CA GLN A 81 -5.17 -11.99 -11.46
C GLN A 81 -4.55 -12.47 -12.78
N LYS A 82 -4.87 -11.80 -13.89
CA LYS A 82 -4.30 -12.12 -15.21
C LYS A 82 -2.78 -11.92 -15.27
N ALA A 83 -2.27 -10.82 -14.71
CA ALA A 83 -0.84 -10.54 -14.66
C ALA A 83 -0.09 -11.61 -13.85
N LEU A 84 -0.61 -11.97 -12.68
CA LEU A 84 0.00 -12.98 -11.80
C LEU A 84 -0.08 -14.40 -12.38
N ALA A 85 -1.17 -14.74 -13.07
CA ALA A 85 -1.33 -16.03 -13.73
C ALA A 85 -0.34 -16.24 -14.91
N SER A 86 0.19 -15.14 -15.46
CA SER A 86 1.14 -15.17 -16.58
C SER A 86 2.59 -15.44 -16.13
N ILE A 87 2.85 -15.50 -14.82
CA ILE A 87 4.14 -15.90 -14.25
C ILE A 87 4.15 -17.41 -14.00
N PRO A 88 4.93 -18.19 -14.76
CA PRO A 88 5.01 -19.63 -14.52
C PRO A 88 5.81 -19.92 -13.25
N GLN A 89 5.46 -21.00 -12.55
CA GLN A 89 6.12 -21.40 -11.30
C GLN A 89 7.65 -21.55 -11.44
N SER A 90 8.14 -21.96 -12.61
CA SER A 90 9.58 -22.06 -12.91
C SER A 90 10.33 -20.72 -12.79
N SER A 91 9.62 -19.60 -12.88
CA SER A 91 10.17 -18.24 -12.78
C SER A 91 10.12 -17.68 -11.35
N VAL A 92 9.59 -18.44 -10.39
CA VAL A 92 9.35 -18.00 -9.00
C VAL A 92 10.36 -18.67 -8.05
N ASN A 93 10.89 -17.91 -7.09
CA ASN A 93 11.88 -18.35 -6.10
C ASN A 93 11.28 -19.05 -4.87
N VAL A 94 9.97 -18.95 -4.70
CA VAL A 94 9.24 -19.54 -3.57
C VAL A 94 8.51 -20.83 -3.98
N LYS A 95 8.05 -21.58 -2.99
CA LYS A 95 7.23 -22.78 -3.22
C LYS A 95 5.89 -22.40 -3.88
N GLU A 96 5.32 -23.31 -4.66
CA GLU A 96 4.04 -23.09 -5.34
C GLU A 96 2.92 -22.76 -4.35
N SER A 97 2.90 -23.41 -3.19
CA SER A 97 1.94 -23.14 -2.12
C SER A 97 2.04 -21.71 -1.60
N GLU A 98 3.26 -21.19 -1.44
CA GLU A 98 3.49 -19.82 -0.97
C GLU A 98 3.11 -18.79 -2.05
N TRP A 99 3.42 -19.07 -3.32
CA TRP A 99 3.00 -18.24 -4.44
C TRP A 99 1.48 -18.13 -4.55
N LYS A 100 0.79 -19.28 -4.53
CA LYS A 100 -0.68 -19.35 -4.54
C LYS A 100 -1.30 -18.63 -3.34
N TRP A 101 -0.70 -18.79 -2.16
CA TRP A 101 -1.16 -18.10 -0.96
C TRP A 101 -0.99 -16.58 -1.08
N CYS A 102 0.12 -16.08 -1.63
CA CYS A 102 0.29 -14.65 -1.87
C CYS A 102 -0.77 -14.10 -2.84
N ILE A 103 -1.08 -14.84 -3.91
CA ILE A 103 -2.14 -14.48 -4.86
C ILE A 103 -3.50 -14.44 -4.16
N ALA A 104 -3.84 -15.45 -3.36
CA ALA A 104 -5.10 -15.45 -2.61
C ALA A 104 -5.17 -14.25 -1.64
N SER A 105 -4.07 -13.93 -0.96
CA SER A 105 -4.02 -12.83 -0.01
C SER A 105 -4.23 -11.46 -0.67
N ILE A 106 -3.64 -11.18 -1.83
CA ILE A 106 -3.90 -9.90 -2.52
C ILE A 106 -5.34 -9.84 -3.04
N LEU A 107 -5.90 -10.93 -3.56
CA LEU A 107 -7.29 -10.94 -4.04
C LEU A 107 -8.27 -10.69 -2.89
N GLU A 108 -8.02 -11.29 -1.72
CA GLU A 108 -8.79 -11.00 -0.51
C GLU A 108 -8.69 -9.53 -0.10
N GLN A 109 -7.49 -8.93 -0.14
CA GLN A 109 -7.29 -7.50 0.14
C GLN A 109 -7.99 -6.58 -0.88
N ILE A 110 -8.13 -7.01 -2.13
CA ILE A 110 -8.90 -6.28 -3.14
C ILE A 110 -10.39 -6.38 -2.81
N TRP A 111 -10.90 -7.57 -2.53
CA TRP A 111 -12.31 -7.81 -2.20
C TRP A 111 -12.78 -7.13 -0.91
N SER A 112 -11.91 -7.08 0.12
CA SER A 112 -12.19 -6.36 1.36
C SER A 112 -12.13 -4.84 1.19
N GLY A 113 -11.70 -4.36 0.02
CA GLY A 113 -11.47 -2.95 -0.25
C GLY A 113 -10.23 -2.40 0.45
N ASP A 114 -9.34 -3.23 0.97
CA ASP A 114 -8.10 -2.79 1.62
C ASP A 114 -7.09 -2.21 0.61
N MET A 115 -7.21 -2.56 -0.67
CA MET A 115 -6.42 -2.00 -1.77
C MET A 115 -7.04 -0.75 -2.41
N TYR A 116 -8.33 -0.47 -2.15
CA TYR A 116 -9.08 0.60 -2.81
C TYR A 116 -9.26 1.82 -1.90
N LEU A 117 -9.07 2.99 -2.49
CA LEU A 117 -9.40 4.29 -1.91
C LEU A 117 -10.21 5.07 -2.93
N SER A 118 -11.44 5.44 -2.56
CA SER A 118 -12.35 6.22 -3.40
C SER A 118 -11.82 7.63 -3.71
N ASN A 119 -10.95 8.15 -2.83
CA ASN A 119 -10.21 9.37 -3.06
C ASN A 119 -8.80 9.17 -2.48
N ASN A 120 -7.75 9.36 -3.28
CA ASN A 120 -6.35 9.29 -2.83
C ASN A 120 -5.82 10.67 -2.42
N GLN A 121 -6.71 11.65 -2.25
CA GLN A 121 -6.45 13.02 -1.88
C GLN A 121 -7.20 13.33 -0.58
N ASN A 122 -6.48 13.81 0.42
CA ASN A 122 -7.01 14.50 1.58
C ASN A 122 -7.15 15.98 1.20
N VAL A 123 -8.31 16.59 1.36
CA VAL A 123 -8.50 18.02 1.07
C VAL A 123 -8.77 18.73 2.40
N ASP A 124 -7.88 19.63 2.78
CA ASP A 124 -8.01 20.47 3.98
C ASP A 124 -7.95 21.97 3.60
N GLU A 125 -8.00 22.84 4.61
CA GLU A 125 -7.98 24.30 4.43
C GLU A 125 -6.68 24.82 3.77
N SER A 126 -5.61 24.01 3.75
CA SER A 126 -4.32 24.32 3.13
C SER A 126 -4.21 23.85 1.67
N GLY A 127 -5.08 22.92 1.25
CA GLY A 127 -5.13 22.41 -0.12
C GLY A 127 -5.43 20.91 -0.21
N SER A 128 -5.12 20.32 -1.36
CA SER A 128 -5.22 18.87 -1.56
C SER A 128 -3.88 18.19 -1.29
N THR A 129 -3.80 17.41 -0.22
CA THR A 129 -2.65 16.59 0.18
C THR A 129 -2.90 15.13 -0.19
N ARG A 130 -2.07 14.55 -1.06
CA ARG A 130 -2.19 13.13 -1.45
C ARG A 130 -1.96 12.21 -0.24
N ILE A 131 -2.81 11.20 -0.08
CA ILE A 131 -2.72 10.20 1.01
C ILE A 131 -1.31 9.59 1.05
N VAL A 132 -0.73 9.57 2.24
CA VAL A 132 0.66 9.17 2.45
C VAL A 132 0.80 7.65 2.47
N SER A 133 1.52 7.11 1.49
CA SER A 133 1.97 5.72 1.44
C SER A 133 3.11 5.48 2.44
N THR A 134 3.20 4.27 3.00
CA THR A 134 4.36 3.85 3.79
C THR A 134 5.70 4.00 3.08
N SER A 135 5.76 4.01 1.75
CA SER A 135 7.00 4.30 1.02
C SER A 135 7.55 5.71 1.30
N GLN A 136 6.67 6.68 1.55
CA GLN A 136 7.07 8.02 1.98
C GLN A 136 7.50 8.02 3.45
N LEU A 137 6.86 7.22 4.30
CA LEU A 137 7.35 6.95 5.67
C LEU A 137 8.73 6.31 5.66
N GLU A 138 9.01 5.35 4.78
CA GLU A 138 10.33 4.75 4.62
C GLU A 138 11.37 5.79 4.19
N ALA A 139 11.01 6.69 3.28
CA ALA A 139 11.88 7.80 2.89
C ALA A 139 12.16 8.75 4.07
N ILE A 140 11.14 9.07 4.87
CA ILE A 140 11.27 9.88 6.10
C ILE A 140 12.13 9.14 7.12
N HIS A 141 11.88 7.86 7.39
CA HIS A 141 12.66 7.03 8.29
C HIS A 141 14.12 6.90 7.83
N SER A 142 14.36 6.77 6.53
CA SER A 142 15.71 6.74 5.95
C SER A 142 16.44 8.06 6.19
N LYS A 143 15.76 9.20 6.00
CA LYS A 143 16.31 10.53 6.31
C LYS A 143 16.52 10.75 7.80
N LEU A 144 15.56 10.37 8.65
CA LEU A 144 15.66 10.47 10.11
C LEU A 144 16.78 9.59 10.66
N ARG A 145 16.96 8.37 10.13
CA ARG A 145 18.07 7.50 10.50
C ARG A 145 19.41 8.14 10.15
N LYS A 146 19.53 8.77 8.98
CA LYS A 146 20.74 9.51 8.58
C LYS A 146 21.01 10.73 9.46
N LEU A 147 19.96 11.40 9.95
CA LEU A 147 20.06 12.60 10.78
C LEU A 147 20.32 12.28 12.26
N LEU A 148 19.67 11.27 12.80
CA LEU A 148 19.66 10.93 14.23
C LEU A 148 20.62 9.78 14.58
N ASP A 149 21.20 9.13 13.58
CA ASP A 149 22.02 7.91 13.67
C ASP A 149 21.32 6.77 14.46
N ARG A 150 19.98 6.76 14.43
CA ARG A 150 19.15 5.83 15.20
C ARG A 150 17.89 5.44 14.43
N VAL A 151 17.39 4.24 14.72
CA VAL A 151 16.11 3.76 14.19
C VAL A 151 14.98 4.35 15.03
N VAL A 152 14.04 5.03 14.37
CA VAL A 152 12.81 5.56 14.99
C VAL A 152 11.78 4.44 15.06
N SER A 153 11.05 4.32 16.17
CA SER A 153 9.99 3.30 16.29
C SER A 153 8.82 3.63 15.36
N VAL A 154 8.12 2.60 14.87
CA VAL A 154 6.95 2.75 13.98
C VAL A 154 5.91 3.69 14.61
N GLN A 155 5.69 3.59 15.92
CA GLN A 155 4.76 4.46 16.64
C GLN A 155 5.17 5.95 16.58
N VAL A 156 6.47 6.25 16.74
CA VAL A 156 6.98 7.63 16.65
C VAL A 156 6.94 8.12 15.20
N GLY A 157 7.27 7.25 14.23
CA GLY A 157 7.16 7.54 12.81
C GLY A 157 5.74 7.91 12.37
N LEU A 158 4.76 7.12 12.81
CA LEU A 158 3.34 7.38 12.56
C LEU A 158 2.87 8.70 13.20
N ARG A 159 3.34 9.04 14.39
CA ARG A 159 3.03 10.34 15.04
C ARG A 159 3.66 11.52 14.32
N ILE A 160 4.90 11.39 13.87
CA ILE A 160 5.56 12.42 13.06
C ILE A 160 4.77 12.63 11.77
N LEU A 161 4.34 11.55 11.12
CA LEU A 161 3.53 11.63 9.92
C LEU A 161 2.14 12.23 10.19
N ASP A 162 1.46 11.88 11.30
CA ASP A 162 0.21 12.55 11.73
C ASP A 162 0.41 14.06 11.78
N ILE A 163 1.50 14.52 12.41
CA ILE A 163 1.83 15.95 12.55
C ILE A 163 2.09 16.61 11.18
N PHE A 164 2.57 15.87 10.18
CA PHE A 164 2.77 16.39 8.82
C PHE A 164 1.54 16.24 7.91
N ILE A 165 0.63 15.30 8.18
CA ILE A 165 -0.66 15.14 7.49
C ILE A 165 -1.72 16.07 8.07
N LEU A 166 -1.56 16.48 9.32
CA LEU A 166 -2.38 17.47 10.02
C LEU A 166 -1.68 18.83 10.02
N GLN A 167 -1.66 19.52 8.88
CA GLN A 167 -1.42 20.97 8.81
C GLN A 167 -2.22 21.58 7.67
#